data_AF-A0A6V8MJW3-F1
#
_entry.id   AF-A0A6V8MJW3-F1
#
_cell.length_a   1.000
_cell.length_b   1.000
_cell.length_c   1.000
_cell.angle_alpha   90.00
_cell.angle_beta   90.00
_cell.angle_gamma   90.00
#
_symmetry.space_group_name_H-M   'P 1'
#
loop_
_entity.id
_entity.type
_entity.pdbx_description
1 polymer ?
#
loop_
_entity_poly.entity_id
_entity_poly.type
_entity_poly.pdbx_seq_one_letter_code
_entity_poly.pdbx_strand_id
1 'polypeptide(L)'
;MDASIIVTYRCPMRCTMCNIWSGPSNPEQEFRPELLEKLPQLAAVNVTGGEPFVREDLGEIVEILFRKTKRVVISTSGWYEDRIYALAAAYPNLGFRVSIEGLSEKNDQLRGRPGGFDRGLRVLLGLRRMGIKDIGFGITVSNHNSADMLWLYELAKGLKLQFATAAFHNSFYFQKDDNRITNLEEVAGNFEELMDRLLRERHPKSWFRAFFNLGLINYIRGGRRMLPCEAGTENFFIDPYGEVLPCNGMEDKYWFQSMGNLHAVDDFMDLWRSKTAAEVRAKVASCPKNCWMIGSASPVMRKYLPKILPWVLKSRLKRLTGRRVSGACCPHYDVGQDPRQGSSS
;
A
#
# COMPACT_ATOMS: atom_id res chain seq x y z
N MET A 1 0.58 4.10 -15.55
CA MET A 1 -0.13 4.31 -14.27
C MET A 1 -0.16 3.01 -13.50
N ASP A 2 -0.12 3.07 -12.18
CA ASP A 2 -0.38 1.93 -11.30
C ASP A 2 -1.88 1.90 -10.94
N ALA A 3 -2.45 0.73 -10.67
CA ALA A 3 -3.81 0.62 -10.17
C ALA A 3 -3.88 -0.21 -8.88
N SER A 4 -4.81 0.15 -8.00
CA SER A 4 -5.22 -0.69 -6.88
C SER A 4 -6.70 -1.02 -7.01
N ILE A 5 -7.02 -2.31 -7.11
CA ILE A 5 -8.38 -2.77 -7.35
C ILE A 5 -8.87 -3.40 -6.06
N ILE A 6 -9.82 -2.73 -5.43
CA ILE A 6 -10.53 -3.18 -4.25
C ILE A 6 -11.68 -4.05 -4.75
N VAL A 7 -11.51 -5.37 -4.72
CA VAL A 7 -12.48 -6.28 -5.37
C VAL A 7 -13.74 -6.51 -4.54
N THR A 8 -13.66 -6.27 -3.23
CA THR A 8 -14.74 -6.42 -2.25
C THR A 8 -14.45 -5.58 -1.00
N TYR A 9 -15.46 -5.27 -0.19
CA TYR A 9 -15.29 -4.80 1.20
C TYR A 9 -15.55 -5.91 2.23
N ARG A 10 -15.89 -7.12 1.80
CA ARG A 10 -16.07 -8.28 2.69
C ARG A 10 -14.72 -8.77 3.21
N CYS A 11 -14.58 -8.86 4.53
CA CYS A 11 -13.35 -9.33 5.16
C CYS A 11 -13.66 -10.21 6.38
N PRO A 12 -13.00 -11.37 6.55
CA PRO A 12 -13.23 -12.21 7.72
C PRO A 12 -12.34 -11.84 8.91
N MET A 13 -11.47 -10.82 8.76
CA MET A 13 -10.62 -10.29 9.82
C MET A 13 -11.31 -9.15 10.55
N ARG A 14 -10.98 -8.91 11.82
CA ARG A 14 -11.56 -7.84 12.65
C ARG A 14 -10.45 -6.95 13.20
N CYS A 15 -9.68 -6.39 12.29
CA CYS A 15 -8.45 -5.69 12.62
C CYS A 15 -8.68 -4.43 13.46
N THR A 16 -7.75 -4.09 14.35
CA THR A 16 -7.83 -2.87 15.17
C THR A 16 -7.70 -1.60 14.34
N MET A 17 -6.89 -1.62 13.27
CA MET A 17 -6.62 -0.46 12.42
C MET A 17 -7.64 -0.25 11.29
N CYS A 18 -8.63 -1.14 11.12
CA CYS A 18 -9.54 -1.15 9.98
C CYS A 18 -10.90 -1.76 10.34
N ASN A 19 -11.98 -1.02 10.08
CA ASN A 19 -13.36 -1.45 10.31
C ASN A 19 -14.07 -1.89 9.02
N ILE A 20 -13.35 -2.12 7.90
CA ILE A 20 -13.99 -2.52 6.63
C ILE A 20 -14.93 -3.72 6.76
N TRP A 21 -14.65 -4.63 7.72
CA TRP A 21 -15.46 -5.80 8.03
C TRP A 21 -16.85 -5.46 8.60
N SER A 22 -17.04 -4.27 9.18
CA SER A 22 -18.33 -3.82 9.71
C SER A 22 -19.24 -3.20 8.67
N GLY A 23 -18.69 -2.79 7.51
CA GLY A 23 -19.45 -2.30 6.36
C GLY A 23 -19.14 -3.12 5.10
N PRO A 24 -19.48 -4.42 5.07
CA PRO A 24 -19.23 -5.27 3.92
C PRO A 24 -20.03 -4.82 2.69
N SER A 25 -19.46 -4.99 1.50
CA SER A 25 -20.18 -4.81 0.24
C SER A 25 -21.21 -5.92 0.03
N ASN A 26 -22.28 -5.60 -0.71
CA ASN A 26 -23.23 -6.61 -1.17
C ASN A 26 -22.62 -7.38 -2.36
N PRO A 27 -22.42 -8.72 -2.29
CA PRO A 27 -21.87 -9.51 -3.38
C PRO A 27 -22.59 -9.36 -4.72
N GLU A 28 -23.89 -9.10 -4.71
CA GLU A 28 -24.69 -8.96 -5.93
C GLU A 28 -24.39 -7.66 -6.68
N GLN A 29 -23.92 -6.65 -5.95
CA GLN A 29 -23.58 -5.31 -6.47
C GLN A 29 -22.08 -5.17 -6.76
N GLU A 30 -21.25 -6.13 -6.36
CA GLU A 30 -19.84 -6.14 -6.71
C GLU A 30 -19.67 -6.29 -8.23
N PHE A 31 -18.68 -5.58 -8.80
CA PHE A 31 -18.42 -5.62 -10.23
C PHE A 31 -18.11 -7.06 -10.69
N ARG A 32 -18.54 -7.38 -11.91
CA ARG A 32 -18.17 -8.62 -12.59
C ARG A 32 -16.77 -8.50 -13.23
N PRO A 33 -15.97 -9.58 -13.28
CA PRO A 33 -14.58 -9.51 -13.76
C PRO A 33 -14.42 -8.80 -15.10
N GLU A 34 -15.34 -9.01 -16.03
CA GLU A 34 -15.33 -8.47 -17.40
C GLU A 34 -15.34 -6.93 -17.43
N LEU A 35 -15.82 -6.27 -16.37
CA LEU A 35 -15.75 -4.81 -16.26
C LEU A 35 -14.31 -4.30 -16.35
N LEU A 36 -13.35 -5.08 -15.85
CA LEU A 36 -11.92 -4.74 -15.86
C LEU A 36 -11.29 -4.86 -17.26
N GLU A 37 -11.98 -5.41 -18.26
CA GLU A 37 -11.51 -5.40 -19.65
C GLU A 37 -11.44 -3.99 -20.23
N LYS A 38 -12.20 -3.05 -19.66
CA LYS A 38 -12.15 -1.63 -20.04
C LYS A 38 -10.85 -0.93 -19.62
N LEU A 39 -10.06 -1.55 -18.73
CA LEU A 39 -8.82 -0.95 -18.25
C LEU A 39 -7.75 -0.85 -19.36
N PRO A 40 -6.94 0.23 -19.34
CA PRO A 40 -5.83 0.39 -20.27
C PRO A 40 -4.67 -0.53 -19.86
N GLN A 41 -3.56 -0.46 -20.61
CA GLN A 41 -2.30 -1.06 -20.16
C GLN A 41 -1.75 -0.32 -18.93
N LEU A 42 -1.36 -1.09 -17.91
CA LEU A 42 -0.95 -0.61 -16.59
C LEU A 42 0.48 -1.06 -16.25
N ALA A 43 1.18 -0.25 -15.46
CA ALA A 43 2.55 -0.55 -15.05
C ALA A 43 2.60 -1.66 -13.97
N ALA A 44 1.67 -1.62 -13.02
CA ALA A 44 1.45 -2.67 -12.04
C ALA A 44 0.03 -2.56 -11.45
N VAL A 45 -0.49 -3.69 -10.97
CA VAL A 45 -1.80 -3.77 -10.30
C VAL A 45 -1.64 -4.41 -8.92
N ASN A 46 -2.24 -3.80 -7.91
CA ASN A 46 -2.44 -4.41 -6.61
C ASN A 46 -3.92 -4.79 -6.46
N VAL A 47 -4.21 -6.08 -6.33
CA VAL A 47 -5.55 -6.60 -6.01
C VAL A 47 -5.69 -6.65 -4.49
N THR A 48 -6.74 -6.04 -3.96
CA THR A 48 -6.99 -5.89 -2.52
C THR A 48 -8.49 -5.78 -2.25
N GLY A 49 -8.87 -5.27 -1.08
CA GLY A 49 -10.24 -5.02 -0.69
C GLY A 49 -10.78 -6.11 0.20
N GLY A 50 -11.34 -5.71 1.35
CA GLY A 50 -11.65 -6.58 2.46
C GLY A 50 -10.61 -7.69 2.56
N GLU A 51 -11.03 -8.90 2.18
CA GLU A 51 -10.14 -9.98 1.76
C GLU A 51 -10.46 -10.44 0.33
N PRO A 52 -9.55 -10.31 -0.65
CA PRO A 52 -9.79 -10.72 -2.03
C PRO A 52 -10.23 -12.18 -2.17
N PHE A 53 -9.64 -13.07 -1.35
CA PHE A 53 -9.94 -14.50 -1.35
C PHE A 53 -11.31 -14.86 -0.77
N VAL A 54 -12.18 -13.88 -0.49
CA VAL A 54 -13.61 -14.10 -0.28
C VAL A 54 -14.35 -14.27 -1.61
N ARG A 55 -13.89 -13.63 -2.70
CA ARG A 55 -14.53 -13.71 -4.03
C ARG A 55 -14.25 -15.03 -4.73
N GLU A 56 -15.28 -15.68 -5.27
CA GLU A 56 -15.16 -16.96 -5.99
C GLU A 56 -14.53 -16.79 -7.37
N ASP A 57 -14.82 -15.68 -8.04
CA ASP A 57 -14.36 -15.28 -9.37
C ASP A 57 -12.99 -14.55 -9.38
N LEU A 58 -12.23 -14.58 -8.28
CA LEU A 58 -10.92 -13.93 -8.19
C LEU A 58 -9.93 -14.42 -9.26
N GLY A 59 -10.04 -15.68 -9.68
CA GLY A 59 -9.22 -16.25 -10.75
C GLY A 59 -9.41 -15.54 -12.09
N GLU A 60 -10.65 -15.22 -12.45
CA GLU A 60 -11.01 -14.52 -13.70
C GLU A 60 -10.52 -13.07 -13.67
N ILE A 61 -10.65 -12.40 -12.51
CA ILE A 61 -10.09 -11.06 -12.29
C ILE A 61 -8.59 -11.07 -12.55
N VAL A 62 -7.85 -12.01 -11.95
CA VAL A 62 -6.41 -12.12 -12.12
C VAL A 62 -6.03 -12.38 -13.58
N GLU A 63 -6.79 -13.23 -14.27
CA GLU A 63 -6.58 -13.52 -15.69
C GLU A 63 -6.67 -12.26 -16.57
N ILE A 64 -7.74 -11.48 -16.40
CA ILE A 64 -7.93 -10.21 -17.11
C ILE A 64 -6.78 -9.26 -16.81
N LEU A 65 -6.39 -9.12 -15.54
CA LEU A 65 -5.34 -8.19 -15.15
C LEU A 65 -3.97 -8.56 -15.70
N PHE A 66 -3.64 -9.84 -15.88
CA PHE A 66 -2.41 -10.25 -16.55
C PHE A 66 -2.38 -9.89 -18.05
N ARG A 67 -3.52 -9.68 -18.70
CA ARG A 67 -3.58 -9.09 -20.05
C ARG A 67 -3.32 -7.59 -20.05
N LYS A 68 -3.52 -6.91 -18.92
CA LYS A 68 -3.38 -5.46 -18.77
C LYS A 68 -2.05 -5.03 -18.13
N THR A 69 -1.32 -5.94 -17.48
CA THR A 69 -0.04 -5.62 -16.84
C THR A 69 0.87 -6.83 -16.70
N LYS A 70 2.18 -6.57 -16.62
CA LYS A 70 3.19 -7.59 -16.33
C LYS A 70 3.32 -7.93 -14.85
N ARG A 71 2.69 -7.15 -13.96
CA ARG A 71 2.86 -7.31 -12.52
C ARG A 71 1.55 -7.13 -11.76
N VAL A 72 0.99 -8.25 -11.32
CA VAL A 72 -0.15 -8.31 -10.40
C VAL A 72 0.34 -8.78 -9.04
N VAL A 73 -0.07 -8.10 -7.97
CA VAL A 73 0.20 -8.48 -6.57
C VAL A 73 -1.11 -8.53 -5.81
N ILE A 74 -1.37 -9.58 -5.06
CA ILE A 74 -2.52 -9.66 -4.15
C ILE A 74 -2.08 -9.32 -2.73
N SER A 75 -2.77 -8.36 -2.12
CA SER A 75 -2.69 -8.09 -0.68
C SER A 75 -3.75 -8.94 0.04
N THR A 76 -3.32 -9.84 0.93
CA THR A 76 -4.20 -10.81 1.61
C THR A 76 -3.84 -10.93 3.10
N SER A 77 -4.82 -11.27 3.94
CA SER A 77 -4.60 -11.69 5.32
C SER A 77 -3.88 -13.03 5.44
N GLY A 78 -3.81 -13.82 4.37
CA GLY A 78 -3.32 -15.21 4.43
C GLY A 78 -4.34 -16.19 4.98
N TRP A 79 -5.59 -15.77 5.23
CA TRP A 79 -6.59 -16.63 5.88
C TRP A 79 -7.05 -17.82 5.04
N TYR A 80 -7.22 -17.62 3.73
CA TYR A 80 -7.74 -18.63 2.81
C TYR A 80 -6.58 -19.41 2.14
N GLU A 81 -5.80 -20.12 2.95
CA GLU A 81 -4.57 -20.83 2.53
C GLU A 81 -4.75 -21.68 1.25
N ASP A 82 -5.74 -22.57 1.23
CA ASP A 82 -5.96 -23.46 0.09
C ASP A 82 -6.28 -22.70 -1.20
N ARG A 83 -7.08 -21.64 -1.09
CA ARG A 83 -7.43 -20.78 -2.23
C ARG A 83 -6.22 -19.98 -2.73
N ILE A 84 -5.37 -19.52 -1.81
CA ILE A 84 -4.11 -18.84 -2.15
C ILE A 84 -3.19 -19.77 -2.94
N TYR A 85 -3.01 -21.02 -2.48
CA TYR A 85 -2.18 -21.99 -3.19
C TYR A 85 -2.77 -22.41 -4.53
N ALA A 86 -4.09 -22.64 -4.62
CA ALA A 86 -4.74 -22.94 -5.89
C ALA A 86 -4.51 -21.82 -6.92
N LEU A 87 -4.68 -20.56 -6.53
CA LEU A 87 -4.47 -19.42 -7.42
C LEU A 87 -2.99 -19.24 -7.79
N ALA A 88 -2.06 -19.45 -6.84
CA ALA A 88 -0.63 -19.39 -7.10
C ALA A 88 -0.14 -20.50 -8.06
N ALA A 89 -0.75 -21.69 -7.99
CA ALA A 89 -0.47 -22.79 -8.91
C ALA A 89 -0.93 -22.46 -10.34
N ALA A 90 -2.11 -21.85 -10.48
CA ALA A 90 -2.63 -21.39 -11.78
C ALA A 90 -1.82 -20.22 -12.36
N TYR A 91 -1.31 -19.32 -11.50
CA TYR A 91 -0.59 -18.11 -11.91
C TYR A 91 0.78 -17.96 -11.21
N PRO A 92 1.84 -18.65 -11.68
CA PRO A 92 3.15 -18.65 -11.03
C PRO A 92 3.86 -17.30 -10.94
N ASN A 93 3.44 -16.33 -11.78
CA ASN A 93 3.99 -14.96 -11.80
C ASN A 93 3.22 -13.99 -10.89
N LEU A 94 2.19 -14.45 -10.17
CA LEU A 94 1.40 -13.65 -9.24
C LEU A 94 2.20 -13.35 -7.97
N GLY A 95 2.23 -12.09 -7.57
CA GLY A 95 2.83 -11.67 -6.31
C GLY A 95 1.86 -11.75 -5.15
N PHE A 96 2.38 -11.96 -3.94
CA PHE A 96 1.58 -11.98 -2.71
C PHE A 96 2.19 -11.13 -1.62
N ARG A 97 1.38 -10.29 -0.99
CA ARG A 97 1.71 -9.59 0.24
C ARG A 97 0.77 -10.05 1.34
N VAL A 98 1.32 -10.85 2.24
CA VAL A 98 0.58 -11.39 3.39
C VAL A 98 0.72 -10.40 4.52
N SER A 99 -0.40 -9.88 4.99
CA SER A 99 -0.43 -8.87 6.04
C SER A 99 -0.21 -9.50 7.41
N ILE A 100 0.90 -9.15 8.07
CA ILE A 100 1.31 -9.64 9.38
C ILE A 100 1.73 -8.43 10.22
N GLU A 101 1.03 -8.20 11.32
CA GLU A 101 1.10 -6.96 12.09
C GLU A 101 2.04 -7.03 13.29
N GLY A 102 2.56 -8.21 13.62
CA GLY A 102 3.52 -8.40 14.70
C GLY A 102 3.99 -9.85 14.76
N LEU A 103 4.73 -10.21 15.81
CA LEU A 103 4.96 -11.62 16.11
C LEU A 103 3.65 -12.28 16.59
N SER A 104 3.65 -13.61 16.69
CA SER A 104 2.47 -14.47 16.91
C SER A 104 1.27 -13.81 17.61
N GLU A 105 1.34 -13.60 18.92
CA GLU A 105 0.22 -13.06 19.71
C GLU A 105 -0.15 -11.63 19.32
N LYS A 106 0.85 -10.79 19.03
CA LYS A 106 0.62 -9.39 18.66
C LYS A 106 -0.13 -9.27 17.34
N ASN A 107 0.24 -10.09 16.36
CA ASN A 107 -0.47 -10.14 15.09
C ASN A 107 -1.93 -10.53 15.29
N ASP A 108 -2.18 -11.62 16.01
CA ASP A 108 -3.53 -12.16 16.17
C ASP A 108 -4.44 -11.20 16.94
N GLN A 109 -3.88 -10.54 17.96
CA GLN A 109 -4.53 -9.44 18.68
C GLN A 109 -4.91 -8.31 17.73
N LEU A 110 -3.96 -7.78 16.95
CA LEU A 110 -4.17 -6.61 16.09
C LEU A 110 -5.03 -6.91 14.86
N ARG A 111 -5.04 -8.15 14.37
CA ARG A 111 -5.88 -8.57 13.24
C ARG A 111 -7.25 -9.11 13.68
N GLY A 112 -7.46 -9.27 14.98
CA GLY A 112 -8.73 -9.73 15.57
C GLY A 112 -9.07 -11.18 15.21
N ARG A 113 -8.07 -12.04 15.01
CA ARG A 113 -8.30 -13.45 14.71
C ARG A 113 -7.13 -14.36 15.14
N PRO A 114 -7.38 -15.34 16.03
CA PRO A 114 -6.37 -16.32 16.45
C PRO A 114 -5.84 -17.18 15.31
N GLY A 115 -4.56 -17.55 15.39
CA GLY A 115 -3.83 -18.35 14.41
C GLY A 115 -3.45 -17.61 13.13
N GLY A 116 -3.63 -16.29 13.07
CA GLY A 116 -3.38 -15.47 11.89
C GLY A 116 -1.90 -15.43 11.52
N PHE A 117 -1.00 -15.33 12.51
CA PHE A 117 0.44 -15.29 12.28
C PHE A 117 0.96 -16.58 11.67
N ASP A 118 0.65 -17.71 12.32
CA ASP A 118 1.10 -19.03 11.90
C ASP A 118 0.61 -19.38 10.50
N ARG A 119 -0.66 -19.05 10.21
CA ARG A 119 -1.24 -19.26 8.90
C ARG A 119 -0.58 -18.37 7.84
N GLY A 120 -0.40 -17.08 8.14
CA GLY A 120 0.28 -16.15 7.23
C GLY A 120 1.71 -16.58 6.91
N LEU A 121 2.46 -17.04 7.91
CA LEU A 121 3.81 -17.57 7.74
C LEU A 121 3.81 -18.88 6.93
N ARG A 122 2.87 -19.80 7.20
CA ARG A 122 2.70 -21.04 6.44
C ARG A 122 2.41 -20.75 4.97
N VAL A 123 1.51 -19.81 4.67
CA VAL A 123 1.24 -19.31 3.32
C VAL A 123 2.52 -18.85 2.65
N LEU A 124 3.28 -17.94 3.27
CA LEU A 124 4.54 -17.43 2.70
C LEU A 124 5.57 -18.54 2.42
N LEU A 125 5.72 -19.49 3.35
CA LEU A 125 6.64 -20.62 3.18
C LEU A 125 6.16 -21.59 2.10
N GLY A 126 4.85 -21.84 2.00
CA GLY A 126 4.25 -22.68 0.97
C GLY A 126 4.41 -22.06 -0.42
N LEU A 127 4.07 -20.79 -0.59
CA LEU A 127 4.28 -20.05 -1.85
C LEU A 127 5.75 -20.07 -2.27
N ARG A 128 6.68 -19.95 -1.31
CA ARG A 128 8.12 -20.08 -1.59
C ARG A 128 8.48 -21.49 -2.09
N ARG A 129 7.94 -22.55 -1.48
CA ARG A 129 8.15 -23.94 -1.94
C ARG A 129 7.59 -24.19 -3.33
N MET A 130 6.50 -23.51 -3.70
CA MET A 130 5.93 -23.54 -5.04
C MET A 130 6.76 -22.73 -6.07
N GLY A 131 7.82 -22.04 -5.66
CA GLY A 131 8.69 -21.27 -6.55
C GLY A 131 8.21 -19.85 -6.84
N ILE A 132 7.16 -19.36 -6.16
CA ILE A 132 6.66 -17.99 -6.34
C ILE A 132 7.68 -16.98 -5.81
N LYS A 133 8.10 -16.05 -6.68
CA LYS A 133 9.20 -15.12 -6.38
C LYS A 133 8.76 -13.81 -5.72
N ASP A 134 7.64 -13.22 -6.15
CA ASP A 134 7.20 -11.90 -5.66
C ASP A 134 6.34 -12.01 -4.39
N ILE A 135 6.88 -12.64 -3.33
CA ILE A 135 6.18 -12.86 -2.05
C ILE A 135 6.82 -12.09 -0.88
N GLY A 136 6.01 -11.75 0.13
CA GLY A 136 6.50 -11.00 1.28
C GLY A 136 5.45 -10.59 2.29
N PHE A 137 5.94 -10.01 3.38
CA PHE A 137 5.17 -9.46 4.47
C PHE A 137 4.67 -8.05 4.12
N GLY A 138 3.47 -7.72 4.56
CA GLY A 138 2.98 -6.35 4.71
C GLY A 138 2.68 -6.07 6.17
N ILE A 139 3.10 -4.91 6.69
CA ILE A 139 2.79 -4.46 8.04
C ILE A 139 2.24 -3.04 8.04
N THR A 140 1.20 -2.81 8.83
CA THR A 140 0.68 -1.50 9.18
C THR A 140 1.10 -1.16 10.61
N VAL A 141 2.08 -0.28 10.72
CA VAL A 141 2.66 0.14 11.99
C VAL A 141 1.72 1.11 12.71
N SER A 142 1.60 0.90 14.01
CA SER A 142 0.74 1.58 14.96
C SER A 142 1.49 1.81 16.27
N ASN A 143 0.78 2.28 17.30
CA ASN A 143 1.31 2.42 18.65
C ASN A 143 1.84 1.11 19.27
N HIS A 144 1.35 -0.03 18.80
CA HIS A 144 1.46 -1.30 19.54
C HIS A 144 2.39 -2.34 18.90
N ASN A 145 2.96 -2.07 17.72
CA ASN A 145 3.73 -3.04 16.94
C ASN A 145 5.00 -2.48 16.26
N SER A 146 5.42 -1.26 16.58
CA SER A 146 6.60 -0.66 15.96
C SER A 146 7.89 -1.40 16.32
N ALA A 147 8.01 -1.96 17.53
CA ALA A 147 9.12 -2.84 17.90
C ALA A 147 9.06 -4.18 17.15
N ASP A 148 7.87 -4.78 17.04
CA ASP A 148 7.64 -6.03 16.30
C ASP A 148 7.95 -5.90 14.81
N MET A 149 7.76 -4.72 14.22
CA MET A 149 8.19 -4.43 12.85
C MET A 149 9.67 -4.77 12.63
N LEU A 150 10.54 -4.46 13.60
CA LEU A 150 11.98 -4.75 13.50
C LEU A 150 12.25 -6.25 13.52
N TRP A 151 11.52 -7.00 14.33
CA TRP A 151 11.63 -8.46 14.41
C TRP A 151 11.10 -9.14 13.15
N LEU A 152 9.94 -8.68 12.65
CA LEU A 152 9.38 -9.16 11.39
C LEU A 152 10.27 -8.84 10.20
N TYR A 153 10.96 -7.69 10.21
CA TYR A 153 11.95 -7.37 9.20
C TYR A 153 13.11 -8.37 9.19
N GLU A 154 13.67 -8.72 10.35
CA GLU A 154 14.74 -9.74 10.42
C GLU A 154 14.25 -11.12 9.98
N LEU A 155 13.01 -11.49 10.36
CA LEU A 155 12.39 -12.73 9.89
C LEU A 155 12.25 -12.72 8.35
N ALA A 156 11.70 -11.65 7.78
CA ALA A 156 11.53 -11.51 6.34
C ALA A 156 12.87 -11.60 5.60
N LYS A 157 13.89 -10.93 6.13
CA LYS A 157 15.26 -10.95 5.60
C LYS A 157 15.89 -12.34 5.69
N GLY A 158 15.78 -13.03 6.82
CA GLY A 158 16.26 -14.40 6.99
C GLY A 158 15.58 -15.38 6.03
N LEU A 159 14.30 -15.16 5.75
CA LEU A 159 13.53 -15.93 4.77
C LEU A 159 13.71 -15.47 3.33
N LYS A 160 14.48 -14.40 3.08
CA LYS A 160 14.68 -13.75 1.77
C LYS A 160 13.35 -13.33 1.09
N LEU A 161 12.40 -12.87 1.90
CA LEU A 161 11.08 -12.41 1.48
C LEU A 161 11.03 -10.88 1.43
N GLN A 162 10.09 -10.32 0.67
CA GLN A 162 9.90 -8.87 0.68
C GLN A 162 9.28 -8.40 2.00
N PHE A 163 9.58 -7.16 2.38
CA PHE A 163 9.03 -6.50 3.55
C PHE A 163 8.47 -5.14 3.12
N ALA A 164 7.17 -4.96 3.27
CA ALA A 164 6.45 -3.73 2.94
C ALA A 164 5.91 -3.10 4.23
N THR A 165 6.21 -1.83 4.43
CA THR A 165 5.78 -1.06 5.60
C THR A 165 4.72 -0.03 5.22
N ALA A 166 3.83 0.24 6.16
CA ALA A 166 2.92 1.36 6.18
C ALA A 166 2.78 1.85 7.62
N ALA A 167 2.26 3.06 7.82
CA ALA A 167 1.68 3.48 9.09
C ALA A 167 0.15 3.39 8.97
N PHE A 168 -0.59 3.16 10.06
CA PHE A 168 -2.06 3.19 9.96
C PHE A 168 -2.56 4.54 9.43
N HIS A 169 -3.72 4.52 8.79
CA HIS A 169 -4.30 5.69 8.13
C HIS A 169 -5.80 5.70 8.40
N ASN A 170 -6.39 6.89 8.31
CA ASN A 170 -7.83 7.10 8.33
C ASN A 170 -8.30 7.43 6.91
N SER A 171 -9.36 6.76 6.48
CA SER A 171 -10.02 6.98 5.19
C SER A 171 -11.33 6.21 5.09
N PHE A 172 -12.12 6.56 4.06
CA PHE A 172 -13.31 5.81 3.67
C PHE A 172 -13.01 4.31 3.47
N TYR A 173 -11.83 3.96 2.92
CA TYR A 173 -11.46 2.59 2.59
C TYR A 173 -11.28 1.72 3.85
N PHE A 174 -10.66 2.26 4.90
CA PHE A 174 -10.48 1.54 6.16
C PHE A 174 -11.70 1.65 7.08
N GLN A 175 -12.70 2.48 6.73
CA GLN A 175 -13.86 2.82 7.56
C GLN A 175 -13.45 3.23 8.99
N LYS A 176 -12.36 4.00 9.08
CA LYS A 176 -11.68 4.34 10.34
C LYS A 176 -11.28 5.81 10.32
N ASP A 177 -11.47 6.51 11.43
CA ASP A 177 -11.26 7.95 11.60
C ASP A 177 -10.47 8.33 12.87
N ASP A 178 -10.19 7.36 13.73
CA ASP A 178 -9.60 7.51 15.06
C ASP A 178 -8.17 6.93 15.18
N ASN A 179 -7.59 6.36 14.12
CA ASN A 179 -6.19 5.92 14.16
C ASN A 179 -5.25 7.12 14.40
N ARG A 180 -4.49 7.11 15.49
CA ARG A 180 -3.54 8.18 15.87
C ARG A 180 -2.31 7.61 16.56
N ILE A 181 -1.11 7.98 16.09
CA ILE A 181 0.14 7.60 16.75
C ILE A 181 0.38 8.55 17.93
N THR A 182 0.34 8.02 19.14
CA THR A 182 0.51 8.78 20.39
C THR A 182 1.90 8.62 21.00
N ASN A 183 2.54 7.46 20.82
CA ASN A 183 3.93 7.20 21.24
C ASN A 183 4.93 7.56 20.12
N LEU A 184 4.90 8.82 19.69
CA LEU A 184 5.62 9.34 18.51
C LEU A 184 7.11 8.95 18.49
N GLU A 185 7.84 9.20 19.59
CA GLU A 185 9.29 8.97 19.64
C GLU A 185 9.66 7.49 19.55
N GLU A 186 8.85 6.61 20.15
CA GLU A 186 9.07 5.17 20.05
C GLU A 186 8.87 4.68 18.61
N VAL A 187 7.74 5.05 18.00
CA VAL A 187 7.43 4.61 16.64
C VAL A 187 8.42 5.20 15.63
N ALA A 188 8.70 6.50 15.72
CA ALA A 188 9.68 7.15 14.86
C ALA A 188 11.07 6.55 15.05
N GLY A 189 11.50 6.29 16.29
CA GLY A 189 12.78 5.65 16.59
C GLY A 189 12.89 4.24 16.01
N ASN A 190 11.83 3.44 16.07
CA ASN A 190 11.80 2.11 15.45
C ASN A 190 11.84 2.17 13.91
N PHE A 191 11.19 3.16 13.28
CA PHE A 191 11.37 3.39 11.85
C PHE A 191 12.77 3.88 11.49
N GLU A 192 13.40 4.71 12.33
CA GLU A 192 14.79 5.15 12.14
C GLU A 192 15.76 3.96 12.21
N GLU A 193 15.55 3.04 13.16
CA GLU A 193 16.30 1.80 13.25
C GLU A 193 16.09 0.90 12.01
N LEU A 194 14.85 0.76 11.52
CA LEU A 194 14.58 0.03 10.28
C LEU A 194 15.28 0.67 9.07
N MET A 195 15.22 2.00 8.96
CA MET A 195 15.91 2.77 7.92
C MET A 195 17.42 2.50 7.95
N ASP A 196 18.02 2.52 9.14
CA ASP A 196 19.45 2.22 9.32
C ASP A 196 19.79 0.78 8.91
N ARG A 197 18.95 -0.21 9.22
CA ARG A 197 19.13 -1.60 8.80
C ARG A 197 19.03 -1.76 7.29
N LEU A 198 18.06 -1.12 6.66
CA LEU A 198 17.86 -1.11 5.20
C LEU A 198 19.05 -0.45 4.48
N LEU A 199 19.58 0.64 5.02
CA LEU A 199 20.76 1.32 4.48
C LEU A 199 22.04 0.48 4.61
N ARG A 200 22.11 -0.53 5.48
CA ARG A 200 23.25 -1.46 5.58
C ARG A 200 23.22 -2.56 4.54
N GLU A 201 22.05 -2.87 3.97
CA GLU A 201 21.93 -3.92 2.96
C GLU A 201 22.73 -3.61 1.69
N ARG A 202 23.03 -4.65 0.92
CA ARG A 202 23.80 -4.54 -0.33
C ARG A 202 22.94 -4.09 -1.52
N HIS A 203 21.63 -4.33 -1.47
CA HIS A 203 20.76 -4.16 -2.62
C HIS A 203 20.21 -2.72 -2.72
N PRO A 204 20.31 -2.04 -3.88
CA PRO A 204 19.85 -0.65 -4.05
C PRO A 204 18.37 -0.43 -3.68
N LYS A 205 17.48 -1.37 -4.01
CA LYS A 205 16.06 -1.34 -3.60
C LYS A 205 15.87 -1.12 -2.11
N SER A 206 16.76 -1.63 -1.25
CA SER A 206 16.68 -1.47 0.19
C SER A 206 17.01 -0.03 0.61
N TRP A 207 17.92 0.64 -0.09
CA TRP A 207 18.23 2.06 0.16
C TRP A 207 17.08 2.97 -0.24
N PHE A 208 16.36 2.64 -1.33
CA PHE A 208 15.11 3.34 -1.68
C PHE A 208 13.98 3.05 -0.69
N ARG A 209 13.92 1.83 -0.12
CA ARG A 209 13.00 1.53 0.99
C ARG A 209 13.35 2.33 2.24
N ALA A 210 14.63 2.60 2.50
CA ALA A 210 15.05 3.47 3.58
C ALA A 210 14.51 4.91 3.37
N PHE A 211 14.61 5.46 2.16
CA PHE A 211 13.98 6.74 1.81
C PHE A 211 12.46 6.71 1.99
N PHE A 212 11.80 5.63 1.56
CA PHE A 212 10.35 5.50 1.76
C PHE A 212 9.97 5.51 3.26
N ASN A 213 10.72 4.81 4.11
CA ASN A 213 10.50 4.81 5.56
C ASN A 213 10.84 6.15 6.21
N LEU A 214 11.78 6.93 5.68
CA LEU A 214 11.96 8.34 6.08
C LEU A 214 10.68 9.15 5.86
N GLY A 215 10.00 8.95 4.73
CA GLY A 215 8.71 9.60 4.47
C GLY A 215 7.60 9.14 5.41
N LEU A 216 7.64 7.89 5.90
CA LEU A 216 6.74 7.42 6.96
C LEU A 216 7.04 8.12 8.29
N ILE A 217 8.30 8.26 8.70
CA ILE A 217 8.69 9.04 9.89
C ILE A 217 8.15 10.48 9.79
N ASN A 218 8.35 11.11 8.63
CA ASN A 218 7.86 12.47 8.36
C ASN A 218 6.33 12.56 8.49
N TYR A 219 5.60 11.62 7.87
CA TYR A 219 4.14 11.55 7.96
C TYR A 219 3.66 11.41 9.40
N ILE A 220 4.28 10.52 10.17
CA ILE A 220 3.93 10.25 11.57
C ILE A 220 4.18 11.48 12.46
N ARG A 221 5.22 12.27 12.15
CA ARG A 221 5.50 13.57 12.80
C ARG A 221 4.59 14.72 12.32
N GLY A 222 3.64 14.45 11.43
CA GLY A 222 2.76 15.49 10.86
C GLY A 222 3.44 16.40 9.84
N GLY A 223 4.63 16.03 9.37
CA GLY A 223 5.39 16.80 8.41
C GLY A 223 4.77 16.81 7.01
N ARG A 224 5.04 17.88 6.26
CA ARG A 224 4.62 18.00 4.86
C ARG A 224 5.24 16.91 4.01
N ARG A 225 4.51 16.30 3.07
CA ARG A 225 5.04 15.25 2.18
C ARG A 225 6.38 15.67 1.54
N MET A 226 7.31 14.73 1.46
CA MET A 226 8.64 14.96 0.87
C MET A 226 8.59 15.13 -0.66
N LEU A 227 7.69 14.39 -1.31
CA LEU A 227 7.37 14.47 -2.73
C LEU A 227 5.86 14.72 -2.90
N PRO A 228 5.42 15.34 -3.99
CA PRO A 228 4.01 15.60 -4.20
C PRO A 228 3.15 14.32 -4.22
N CYS A 229 1.86 14.49 -3.97
CA CYS A 229 0.86 13.49 -4.26
C CYS A 229 0.35 13.73 -5.68
N GLU A 230 0.57 12.76 -6.57
CA GLU A 230 0.04 12.76 -7.93
C GLU A 230 -0.99 11.64 -8.12
N ALA A 231 -1.74 11.36 -7.05
CA ALA A 231 -2.88 10.47 -7.08
C ALA A 231 -3.93 10.97 -8.10
N GLY A 232 -4.56 10.05 -8.83
CA GLY A 232 -5.36 10.41 -9.99
C GLY A 232 -4.57 10.83 -11.23
N THR A 233 -3.23 10.88 -11.20
CA THR A 233 -2.38 11.08 -12.40
C THR A 233 -1.47 9.88 -12.62
N GLU A 234 -0.71 9.50 -11.59
CA GLU A 234 0.25 8.39 -11.65
C GLU A 234 -0.39 7.05 -11.23
N ASN A 235 -1.48 7.11 -10.47
CA ASN A 235 -2.20 5.96 -9.95
C ASN A 235 -3.69 6.25 -9.78
N PHE A 236 -4.48 5.18 -9.70
CA PHE A 236 -5.89 5.24 -9.34
C PHE A 236 -6.33 4.00 -8.57
N PHE A 237 -7.51 4.08 -8.01
CA PHE A 237 -8.19 3.01 -7.28
C PHE A 237 -9.51 2.70 -7.97
N ILE A 238 -9.90 1.43 -7.96
CA ILE A 238 -11.25 1.00 -8.31
C ILE A 238 -11.85 0.36 -7.07
N ASP A 239 -13.07 0.76 -6.73
CA ASP A 239 -13.80 0.16 -5.63
C ASP A 239 -14.67 -1.04 -6.08
N PRO A 240 -15.32 -1.78 -5.15
CA PRO A 240 -16.11 -2.95 -5.51
C PRO A 240 -17.30 -2.65 -6.42
N TYR A 241 -17.73 -1.40 -6.54
CA TYR A 241 -18.87 -0.97 -7.35
C TYR A 241 -18.44 -0.35 -8.69
N GLY A 242 -17.15 -0.42 -9.03
CA GLY A 242 -16.60 0.11 -10.27
C GLY A 242 -16.29 1.61 -10.22
N GLU A 243 -16.37 2.26 -9.06
CA GLU A 243 -16.00 3.68 -8.91
C GLU A 243 -14.49 3.85 -9.07
N VAL A 244 -14.09 4.78 -9.93
CA VAL A 244 -12.68 5.14 -10.15
C VAL A 244 -12.34 6.32 -9.25
N LEU A 245 -11.42 6.10 -8.32
CA LEU A 245 -11.04 7.07 -7.29
C LEU A 245 -9.55 7.44 -7.45
N PRO A 246 -9.14 8.68 -7.11
CA PRO A 246 -7.74 9.07 -7.22
C PRO A 246 -6.86 8.35 -6.20
N CYS A 247 -7.36 8.11 -4.98
CA CYS A 247 -6.65 7.41 -3.90
C CYS A 247 -7.63 6.72 -2.94
N ASN A 248 -7.14 5.77 -2.14
CA ASN A 248 -7.86 5.18 -1.01
C ASN A 248 -7.73 5.98 0.30
N GLY A 249 -7.21 7.20 0.23
CA GLY A 249 -6.90 8.05 1.38
C GLY A 249 -7.88 9.20 1.60
N MET A 250 -9.00 9.26 0.88
CA MET A 250 -9.99 10.34 1.01
C MET A 250 -10.79 10.23 2.31
N GLU A 251 -11.20 11.37 2.85
CA GLU A 251 -12.11 11.47 4.00
C GLU A 251 -13.02 12.67 3.77
N ASP A 252 -14.32 12.52 4.06
CA ASP A 252 -15.34 13.54 3.81
C ASP A 252 -15.01 14.89 4.46
N LYS A 253 -14.36 14.87 5.63
CA LYS A 253 -13.92 16.07 6.36
C LYS A 253 -12.91 16.94 5.59
N TYR A 254 -12.24 16.38 4.58
CA TYR A 254 -11.34 17.14 3.70
C TYR A 254 -11.98 17.32 2.32
N TRP A 255 -12.28 16.20 1.66
CA TRP A 255 -13.06 16.11 0.43
C TRP A 255 -13.17 14.64 0.03
N PHE A 256 -14.25 14.32 -0.67
CA PHE A 256 -14.45 13.04 -1.33
C PHE A 256 -15.08 13.30 -2.71
N GLN A 257 -14.48 12.76 -3.77
CA GLN A 257 -15.05 12.86 -5.11
C GLN A 257 -14.53 11.73 -5.99
N SER A 258 -15.46 11.05 -6.67
CA SER A 258 -15.17 10.06 -7.70
C SER A 258 -14.74 10.71 -9.01
N MET A 259 -13.86 10.04 -9.75
CA MET A 259 -13.50 10.41 -11.13
C MET A 259 -14.55 9.92 -12.13
N GLY A 260 -15.45 9.03 -11.72
CA GLY A 260 -16.51 8.42 -12.51
C GLY A 260 -16.64 6.92 -12.23
N ASN A 261 -17.62 6.27 -12.85
CA ASN A 261 -17.85 4.84 -12.71
C ASN A 261 -17.54 4.09 -14.02
N LEU A 262 -16.84 2.96 -13.92
CA LEU A 262 -16.43 2.13 -15.05
C LEU A 262 -17.62 1.45 -15.78
N HIS A 263 -18.78 1.32 -15.11
CA HIS A 263 -20.03 0.88 -15.73
C HIS A 263 -20.60 1.92 -16.70
N ALA A 264 -20.27 3.20 -16.53
CA ALA A 264 -20.85 4.31 -17.29
C ALA A 264 -20.07 4.66 -18.58
N VAL A 265 -18.97 3.98 -18.86
CA VAL A 265 -18.11 4.23 -20.02
C VAL A 265 -17.72 2.94 -20.71
N ASP A 266 -17.48 2.97 -22.02
CA ASP A 266 -16.94 1.82 -22.75
C ASP A 266 -15.41 1.80 -22.74
N ASP A 267 -14.78 2.98 -22.82
CA ASP A 267 -13.33 3.16 -22.68
C ASP A 267 -13.01 3.87 -21.36
N PHE A 268 -12.09 3.28 -20.57
CA PHE A 268 -11.55 3.91 -19.36
C PHE A 268 -11.00 5.32 -19.63
N MET A 269 -10.42 5.56 -20.81
CA MET A 269 -9.82 6.86 -21.14
C MET A 269 -10.83 8.00 -21.26
N ASP A 270 -12.09 7.71 -21.54
CA ASP A 270 -13.17 8.72 -21.55
C ASP A 270 -13.42 9.26 -20.13
N LEU A 271 -13.50 8.35 -19.16
CA LEU A 271 -13.54 8.70 -17.75
C LEU A 271 -12.25 9.42 -17.34
N TRP A 272 -11.10 8.85 -17.70
CA TRP A 272 -9.80 9.36 -17.26
C TRP A 272 -9.45 10.72 -17.83
N ARG A 273 -10.01 11.15 -18.96
CA ARG A 273 -9.79 12.48 -19.57
C ARG A 273 -10.96 13.44 -19.34
N SER A 274 -11.98 13.00 -18.61
CA SER A 274 -13.18 13.79 -18.33
C SER A 274 -12.89 15.08 -17.55
N LYS A 275 -13.82 16.03 -17.63
CA LYS A 275 -13.82 17.24 -16.81
C LYS A 275 -13.83 16.90 -15.31
N THR A 276 -14.63 15.91 -14.90
CA THR A 276 -14.69 15.43 -13.51
C THR A 276 -13.34 14.91 -13.03
N ALA A 277 -12.65 14.11 -13.84
CA ALA A 277 -11.31 13.63 -13.48
C ALA A 277 -10.28 14.78 -13.39
N ALA A 278 -10.41 15.83 -14.22
CA ALA A 278 -9.58 17.03 -14.12
C ALA A 278 -9.86 17.82 -12.82
N GLU A 279 -11.12 17.99 -12.43
CA GLU A 279 -11.52 18.61 -11.15
C GLU A 279 -11.00 17.83 -9.94
N VAL A 280 -11.10 16.50 -9.97
CA VAL A 280 -10.53 15.64 -8.93
C VAL A 280 -9.01 15.80 -8.84
N ARG A 281 -8.30 15.85 -9.97
CA ARG A 281 -6.84 16.10 -9.98
C ARG A 281 -6.49 17.48 -9.41
N ALA A 282 -7.31 18.50 -9.64
CA ALA A 282 -7.13 19.81 -9.02
C ALA A 282 -7.31 19.75 -7.49
N LYS A 283 -8.29 18.98 -6.99
CA LYS A 283 -8.44 18.71 -5.54
C LYS A 283 -7.27 17.93 -4.95
N VAL A 284 -6.70 16.98 -5.70
CA VAL A 284 -5.48 16.28 -5.28
C VAL A 284 -4.31 17.26 -5.19
N ALA A 285 -4.16 18.15 -6.17
CA ALA A 285 -3.08 19.14 -6.22
C ALA A 285 -3.11 20.05 -4.98
N SER A 286 -4.27 20.45 -4.47
CA SER A 286 -4.39 21.27 -3.25
C SER A 286 -4.80 20.49 -2.00
N CYS A 287 -4.71 19.14 -2.01
CA CYS A 287 -5.16 18.32 -0.90
C CYS A 287 -4.38 18.64 0.39
N PRO A 288 -5.04 18.92 1.53
CA PRO A 288 -4.36 19.28 2.78
C PRO A 288 -3.72 18.07 3.48
N LYS A 289 -4.02 16.83 3.05
CA LYS A 289 -3.51 15.62 3.70
C LYS A 289 -2.05 15.37 3.37
N ASN A 290 -1.26 15.06 4.39
CA ASN A 290 0.15 14.70 4.27
C ASN A 290 0.43 13.18 4.21
N CYS A 291 -0.52 12.38 3.70
CA CYS A 291 -0.39 10.92 3.64
C CYS A 291 0.90 10.47 2.94
N TRP A 292 1.47 9.32 3.33
CA TRP A 292 2.65 8.73 2.68
C TRP A 292 2.47 7.23 2.45
N MET A 293 1.48 6.87 1.64
CA MET A 293 1.15 5.48 1.33
C MET A 293 1.95 4.95 0.14
N ILE A 294 2.35 3.68 0.18
CA ILE A 294 3.15 3.06 -0.89
C ILE A 294 2.54 3.24 -2.28
N GLY A 295 1.21 3.16 -2.40
CA GLY A 295 0.50 3.33 -3.67
C GLY A 295 0.59 4.73 -4.28
N SER A 296 0.77 5.78 -3.45
CA SER A 296 0.93 7.16 -3.93
C SER A 296 2.38 7.65 -3.89
N ALA A 297 3.21 7.10 -2.99
CA ALA A 297 4.61 7.49 -2.83
C ALA A 297 5.53 6.74 -3.82
N SER A 298 5.30 5.44 -4.07
CA SER A 298 6.16 4.67 -4.96
C SER A 298 6.15 5.17 -6.41
N PRO A 299 5.01 5.53 -7.03
CA PRO A 299 4.99 6.07 -8.39
C PRO A 299 5.79 7.37 -8.51
N VAL A 300 5.57 8.33 -7.59
CA VAL A 300 6.29 9.62 -7.61
C VAL A 300 7.78 9.45 -7.29
N MET A 301 8.16 8.50 -6.42
CA MET A 301 9.57 8.17 -6.20
C MET A 301 10.27 7.65 -7.46
N ARG A 302 9.57 6.85 -8.29
CA ARG A 302 10.11 6.37 -9.57
C ARG A 302 10.20 7.50 -10.60
N LYS A 303 9.18 8.36 -10.68
CA LYS A 303 9.15 9.52 -11.57
C LYS A 303 10.25 10.53 -11.25
N TYR A 304 10.44 10.85 -9.97
CA TYR A 304 11.43 11.82 -9.50
C TYR A 304 12.71 11.16 -8.99
N LEU A 305 13.08 10.00 -9.53
CA LEU A 305 14.27 9.25 -9.16
C LEU A 305 15.56 10.11 -9.14
N PRO A 306 15.83 10.99 -10.13
CA PRO A 306 17.01 11.84 -10.13
C PRO A 306 17.06 12.82 -8.94
N LYS A 307 15.90 13.24 -8.41
CA LYS A 307 15.82 14.19 -7.28
C LYS A 307 16.12 13.51 -5.94
N ILE A 308 15.71 12.25 -5.77
CA ILE A 308 15.90 11.51 -4.52
C ILE A 308 17.24 10.76 -4.46
N LEU A 309 17.84 10.44 -5.61
CA LEU A 309 19.09 9.68 -5.71
C LEU A 309 20.24 10.30 -4.89
N PRO A 310 20.47 11.63 -4.87
CA PRO A 310 21.50 12.24 -4.03
C PRO A 310 21.33 11.94 -2.53
N TRP A 311 20.10 11.95 -2.02
CA TRP A 311 19.83 11.59 -0.62
C TRP A 311 20.17 10.12 -0.38
N VAL A 312 19.74 9.22 -1.29
CA VAL A 312 19.96 7.77 -1.15
C VAL A 312 21.45 7.45 -1.09
N LEU A 313 22.25 8.00 -2.03
CA LEU A 313 23.68 7.77 -2.09
C LEU A 313 24.42 8.39 -0.89
N LYS A 314 24.07 9.63 -0.49
CA LYS A 314 24.67 10.29 0.68
C LYS A 314 24.36 9.53 1.98
N SER A 315 23.13 9.06 2.15
CA SER A 315 22.70 8.27 3.31
C SER A 315 23.41 6.93 3.38
N ARG A 316 23.56 6.23 2.23
CA ARG A 316 24.35 5.00 2.14
C ARG A 316 25.81 5.23 2.51
N LEU A 317 26.45 6.29 1.99
CA LEU A 317 27.85 6.62 2.29
C LEU A 317 28.05 6.96 3.78
N LYS A 318 27.14 7.73 4.39
CA LYS A 318 27.15 7.98 5.84
C LYS A 318 27.13 6.68 6.63
N ARG A 319 26.27 5.73 6.24
CA ARG A 319 26.15 4.45 6.94
C ARG A 319 27.39 3.57 6.77
N LEU A 320 28.05 3.61 5.61
CA LEU A 320 29.33 2.93 5.37
C LEU A 320 30.46 3.49 6.23
N THR A 321 30.41 4.79 6.57
CA THR A 321 31.38 5.46 7.45
C THR A 321 30.98 5.39 8.94
N GLY A 322 30.05 4.51 9.31
CA GLY A 322 29.62 4.28 10.70
C GLY A 322 28.61 5.29 11.25
N ARG A 323 28.34 6.39 10.54
CA ARG A 323 27.41 7.45 10.96
C ARG A 323 25.94 7.03 10.77
N ARG A 324 25.06 7.46 11.68
CA ARG A 324 23.61 7.24 11.54
C ARG A 324 22.98 8.31 10.64
N VAL A 325 21.84 7.96 10.03
CA VAL A 325 20.99 8.92 9.32
C VAL A 325 19.83 9.27 10.25
N SER A 326 19.67 10.54 10.59
CA SER A 326 18.56 10.98 11.43
C SER A 326 17.28 11.06 10.62
N GLY A 327 16.15 10.63 11.21
CA GLY A 327 14.81 10.83 10.66
C GLY A 327 14.20 12.19 11.02
N ALA A 328 14.91 13.05 11.77
CA ALA A 328 14.41 14.37 12.17
C ALA A 328 14.40 15.39 11.03
N CYS A 329 15.33 15.28 10.07
CA CYS A 329 15.43 16.19 8.93
C CYS A 329 14.95 15.51 7.65
N CYS A 330 13.70 15.75 7.27
CA CYS A 330 13.12 15.21 6.05
C CYS A 330 13.21 16.24 4.92
N PRO A 331 13.86 15.92 3.78
CA PRO A 331 13.95 16.86 2.67
C PRO A 331 12.58 17.04 1.99
N HIS A 332 12.25 18.28 1.66
CA HIS A 332 11.14 18.61 0.77
C HIS A 332 11.68 18.84 -0.65
N TYR A 333 11.12 18.14 -1.63
CA TYR A 333 11.51 18.25 -3.03
C TYR A 333 10.46 19.04 -3.80
N ASP A 334 10.79 20.28 -4.13
CA ASP A 334 9.99 21.06 -5.07
C ASP A 334 10.26 20.58 -6.50
N VAL A 335 9.22 20.07 -7.13
CA VAL A 335 9.18 19.57 -8.51
C VAL A 335 8.05 20.22 -9.31
N GLY A 336 7.57 21.40 -8.87
CA GLY A 336 6.51 22.17 -9.52
C GLY A 336 5.11 21.85 -9.00
N GLN A 337 4.99 21.25 -7.81
CA GLN A 337 3.69 21.00 -7.18
C GLN A 337 3.04 22.26 -6.64
N ASP A 338 1.71 22.23 -6.50
CA ASP A 338 0.95 23.31 -5.86
C ASP A 338 1.45 23.53 -4.41
N PRO A 339 1.81 24.77 -4.03
CA PRO A 339 2.33 25.07 -2.70
C PRO A 339 1.31 24.77 -1.59
N ARG A 340 0.02 24.72 -1.90
CA ARG A 340 -1.06 24.37 -0.95
C ARG A 340 -1.11 22.87 -0.65
N GLN A 341 -0.49 22.01 -1.46
CA GLN A 341 -0.52 20.56 -1.23
C GLN A 341 0.17 20.22 0.09
N GLY A 342 -0.60 19.59 1.00
CA GLY A 342 -0.14 19.26 2.34
C GLY A 342 -0.06 20.45 3.30
N SER A 343 -0.61 21.62 2.91
CA SER A 343 -0.78 22.76 3.80
C SER A 343 -2.15 22.70 4.46
N SER A 344 -2.19 22.81 5.79
CA SER A 344 -3.43 22.92 6.57
C SER A 344 -3.89 24.36 6.73
N SER A 345 -3.19 25.32 6.12
CA SER A 345 -3.39 26.77 6.23
C SER A 345 -4.39 27.32 5.23
#